data_AF-A0A7V2PIL6-F1
#
_entry.id   AF-A0A7V2PIL6-F1
#
_cell.length_a   1.000
_cell.length_b   1.000
_cell.length_c   1.000
_cell.angle_alpha   90.00
_cell.angle_beta   90.00
_cell.angle_gamma   90.00
#
_symmetry.space_group_name_H-M   'P 1'
#
loop_
_entity.id
_entity.type
_entity.pdbx_description
1 polymer ?
#
loop_
_entity_poly.entity_id
_entity_poly.type
_entity_poly.pdbx_seq_one_letter_code
_entity_poly.pdbx_strand_id
1 'polypeptide(L)'
;MDHIGIIKNALQTTIRHRALWILGFLWALTGGGMSGGTGNVPSGANGSSGYQIDRFDLERMGIDPGQFAAFSAALISGIILACCLLFLLGILITIVRYVIQAGVYRSLAQLELQGVAPTVRGAFREGWHRRTWRMFLQNLLVFIVTFAVLLLLALVVAGPVILLSQSGDVASALGIGFSILFGLCWFLLLAVAFIVIGVLSQFWWRAAVIDDQGFVTAMRSAWGLVKHNPTDVLVMWLLMLGIGILFALVLIPVALLLGLLTAAVAGGPGYLIYQATESIGWALAWGIPVGLLVFGVPMIFVSGLYLIFHSSVWNQMYHALVERTGLAPE
;
A
#
# COMPACT_ATOMS: atom_id res chain seq x y z
N MET A 1 -23.73 20.27 -5.31
CA MET A 1 -23.99 18.81 -5.27
C MET A 1 -24.42 18.40 -3.89
N ASP A 2 -25.27 17.37 -3.77
CA ASP A 2 -25.60 16.77 -2.47
C ASP A 2 -24.52 15.76 -2.05
N HIS A 3 -23.47 16.26 -1.41
CA HIS A 3 -22.32 15.46 -0.98
C HIS A 3 -22.71 14.42 0.10
N ILE A 4 -23.66 14.78 0.96
CA ILE A 4 -24.13 13.90 2.04
C ILE A 4 -24.98 12.77 1.47
N GLY A 5 -25.81 13.06 0.47
CA GLY A 5 -26.57 12.06 -0.29
C GLY A 5 -25.66 11.01 -0.94
N ILE A 6 -24.56 11.44 -1.58
CA ILE A 6 -23.55 10.53 -2.16
C ILE A 6 -22.95 9.60 -1.10
N ILE A 7 -22.53 10.15 0.04
CA ILE A 7 -21.95 9.36 1.13
C ILE A 7 -22.96 8.35 1.69
N LYS A 8 -24.21 8.77 1.92
CA LYS A 8 -25.27 7.91 2.44
C LYS A 8 -25.61 6.78 1.48
N ASN A 9 -25.71 7.09 0.18
CA ASN A 9 -25.98 6.09 -0.85
C ASN A 9 -24.81 5.09 -0.96
N ALA A 10 -23.57 5.55 -0.97
CA ALA A 10 -22.39 4.69 -0.98
C ALA A 10 -22.33 3.76 0.25
N LEU A 11 -22.68 4.27 1.43
CA LEU A 11 -22.77 3.46 2.65
C LEU A 11 -23.87 2.40 2.53
N GLN A 12 -25.06 2.79 2.06
CA GLN A 12 -26.19 1.87 1.90
C GLN A 12 -25.87 0.76 0.89
N THR A 13 -25.23 1.10 -0.23
CA THR A 13 -24.74 0.14 -1.23
C THR A 13 -23.73 -0.83 -0.62
N THR A 14 -22.76 -0.32 0.13
CA THR A 14 -21.73 -1.15 0.77
C THR A 14 -22.34 -2.13 1.77
N ILE A 15 -23.32 -1.71 2.57
CA ILE A 15 -23.96 -2.58 3.57
C ILE A 15 -24.94 -3.57 2.93
N ARG A 16 -25.67 -3.18 1.88
CA ARG A 16 -26.73 -3.99 1.26
C ARG A 16 -26.17 -5.17 0.46
N HIS A 17 -25.01 -5.02 -0.17
CA HIS A 17 -24.47 -6.01 -1.10
C HIS A 17 -23.34 -6.83 -0.47
N ARG A 18 -23.69 -8.01 0.09
CA ARG A 18 -22.72 -8.94 0.73
C ARG A 18 -21.60 -9.41 -0.21
N ALA A 19 -21.86 -9.47 -1.52
CA ALA A 19 -20.84 -9.81 -2.51
C ALA A 19 -19.68 -8.81 -2.53
N LEU A 20 -19.95 -7.53 -2.25
CA LEU A 20 -18.90 -6.52 -2.16
C LEU A 20 -17.97 -6.81 -0.98
N TRP A 21 -18.47 -7.29 0.16
CA TRP A 21 -17.65 -7.54 1.35
C TRP A 21 -16.53 -8.54 1.08
N ILE A 22 -16.83 -9.60 0.33
CA ILE A 22 -15.85 -10.60 -0.09
C ILE A 22 -14.82 -9.97 -1.03
N LEU A 23 -15.25 -9.12 -1.96
CA LEU A 23 -14.34 -8.42 -2.87
C LEU A 23 -13.43 -7.43 -2.14
N GLY A 24 -13.96 -6.68 -1.16
CA GLY A 24 -13.15 -5.80 -0.32
C GLY A 24 -12.17 -6.56 0.55
N PHE A 25 -12.59 -7.70 1.13
CA PHE A 25 -11.69 -8.58 1.88
C PHE A 25 -10.53 -9.08 1.00
N LEU A 26 -10.83 -9.59 -0.20
CA LEU A 26 -9.81 -10.03 -1.15
C LEU A 26 -8.92 -8.88 -1.63
N TRP A 27 -9.49 -7.69 -1.82
CA TRP A 27 -8.72 -6.51 -2.18
C TRP A 27 -7.79 -6.07 -1.04
N ALA A 28 -8.25 -6.11 0.21
CA ALA A 28 -7.42 -5.83 1.38
C ALA A 28 -6.32 -6.88 1.58
N LEU A 29 -6.62 -8.17 1.38
CA LEU A 29 -5.66 -9.27 1.47
C LEU A 29 -4.53 -9.16 0.45
N THR A 30 -4.83 -8.65 -0.74
CA THR A 30 -3.84 -8.43 -1.80
C THR A 30 -3.08 -7.10 -1.66
N GLY A 31 -3.30 -6.36 -0.56
CA GLY A 31 -2.57 -5.12 -0.26
C GLY A 31 -3.27 -3.84 -0.73
N GLY A 32 -4.60 -3.87 -0.85
CA GLY A 32 -5.43 -2.67 -1.07
C GLY A 32 -5.75 -1.90 0.22
N GLY A 33 -5.72 -2.58 1.38
CA GLY A 33 -5.96 -1.96 2.68
C GLY A 33 -4.77 -1.11 3.14
N MET A 34 -5.05 -0.14 4.02
CA MET A 34 -4.06 0.77 4.62
C MET A 34 -2.74 0.04 4.87
N SER A 35 -1.66 0.53 4.27
CA SER A 35 -0.30 0.06 4.47
C SER A 35 0.13 0.28 5.92
N GLY A 36 -0.39 -0.54 6.82
CA GLY A 36 -0.02 -0.61 8.22
C GLY A 36 1.27 -1.41 8.32
N GLY A 37 2.39 -0.68 8.37
CA GLY A 37 3.65 -1.15 8.91
C GLY A 37 4.18 -2.43 8.27
N THR A 38 4.84 -2.31 7.13
CA THR A 38 6.03 -3.15 6.92
C THR A 38 6.92 -2.90 8.11
N GLY A 39 7.06 -3.91 8.98
CA GLY A 39 7.95 -3.88 10.13
C GLY A 39 9.33 -3.48 9.63
N ASN A 40 9.67 -2.22 9.86
CA ASN A 40 11.01 -1.73 9.70
C ASN A 40 11.81 -2.47 10.77
N VAL A 41 12.42 -3.61 10.40
CA VAL A 41 13.44 -4.23 11.24
C VAL A 41 14.45 -3.12 11.48
N PRO A 42 14.70 -2.70 12.73
CA PRO A 42 15.74 -1.72 12.99
C PRO A 42 17.06 -2.44 12.71
N SER A 43 17.53 -2.36 11.47
CA SER A 43 18.93 -2.57 11.17
C SER A 43 19.66 -1.32 11.67
N GLY A 44 19.90 -1.30 12.97
CA GLY A 44 20.82 -0.35 13.59
C GLY A 44 22.14 -0.42 12.86
N ALA A 45 22.57 0.72 12.35
CA ALA A 45 23.86 0.89 11.71
C ALA A 45 24.99 0.41 12.62
N ASN A 46 25.93 -0.36 12.07
CA ASN A 46 27.32 -0.23 12.44
C ASN A 46 28.20 -0.54 11.25
N GLY A 47 29.32 0.18 11.17
CA GLY A 47 30.12 0.41 9.98
C GLY A 47 30.48 -0.83 9.19
N SER A 48 30.56 -0.64 7.87
CA SER A 48 31.29 -1.49 6.95
C SER A 48 32.76 -1.61 7.36
N SER A 49 33.04 -2.51 8.29
CA SER A 49 34.31 -3.20 8.40
C SER A 49 34.06 -4.61 7.89
N GLY A 50 34.38 -4.85 6.62
CA GLY A 50 34.37 -6.18 6.04
C GLY A 50 35.42 -7.04 6.72
N TYR A 51 35.06 -7.67 7.84
CA TYR A 51 35.85 -8.75 8.41
C TYR A 51 35.60 -9.99 7.55
N GLN A 52 36.49 -10.24 6.60
CA GLN A 52 36.53 -11.53 5.91
C GLN A 52 37.11 -12.55 6.89
N ILE A 53 36.30 -13.53 7.28
CA ILE A 53 36.79 -14.67 8.06
C ILE A 53 37.74 -15.45 7.14
N ASP A 54 39.03 -15.31 7.40
CA ASP A 54 40.08 -16.02 6.67
C ASP A 54 40.22 -17.47 7.16
N ARG A 55 40.78 -18.34 6.32
CA ARG A 55 41.00 -19.77 6.65
C ARG A 55 41.73 -19.97 7.99
N PHE A 56 42.56 -19.01 8.37
CA PHE A 56 43.35 -19.02 9.60
C PHE A 56 42.50 -18.83 10.87
N ASP A 57 41.38 -18.11 10.79
CA ASP A 57 40.45 -17.90 11.92
C ASP A 57 39.55 -19.14 12.14
N LEU A 58 39.20 -19.84 11.07
CA LEU A 58 38.41 -21.07 11.09
C LEU A 58 39.17 -22.25 11.71
N GLU A 59 40.46 -22.40 11.39
CA GLU A 59 41.34 -23.42 12.01
C GLU A 59 41.52 -23.19 13.51
N ARG A 60 41.56 -21.93 13.96
CA ARG A 60 41.72 -21.58 15.38
C ARG A 60 40.48 -21.88 16.21
N MET A 61 39.30 -21.96 15.58
CA MET A 61 38.03 -22.33 16.21
C MET A 61 37.70 -23.83 16.07
N GLY A 62 38.59 -24.63 15.46
CA GLY A 62 38.39 -26.07 15.27
C GLY A 62 37.27 -26.41 14.27
N ILE A 63 36.92 -25.49 13.36
CA ILE A 63 35.87 -25.69 12.36
C ILE A 63 36.54 -26.04 11.03
N ASP A 64 36.28 -27.24 10.51
CA ASP A 64 36.76 -27.68 9.19
C ASP A 64 36.35 -26.66 8.10
N PRO A 65 37.31 -26.04 7.38
CA PRO A 65 37.03 -25.00 6.39
C PRO A 65 36.10 -25.47 5.26
N GLY A 66 36.13 -26.76 4.94
CA GLY A 66 35.27 -27.38 3.93
C GLY A 66 33.80 -27.47 4.35
N GLN A 67 33.52 -27.73 5.64
CA GLN A 67 32.16 -27.81 6.16
C GLN A 67 31.52 -26.42 6.27
N PHE A 68 32.29 -25.41 6.68
CA PHE A 68 31.84 -24.02 6.73
C PHE A 68 31.58 -23.40 5.35
N ALA A 69 32.42 -23.70 4.36
CA ALA A 69 32.21 -23.29 2.97
C ALA A 69 30.95 -23.94 2.35
N ALA A 70 30.71 -25.23 2.62
CA ALA A 70 29.50 -25.91 2.16
C ALA A 70 28.23 -25.37 2.85
N PHE A 71 28.28 -25.12 4.15
CA PHE A 71 27.16 -24.56 4.93
C PHE A 71 26.82 -23.12 4.51
N SER A 72 27.83 -22.25 4.32
CA SER A 72 27.63 -20.86 3.86
C SER A 72 27.11 -20.79 2.42
N ALA A 73 27.60 -21.63 1.50
CA ALA A 73 27.09 -21.71 0.13
C ALA A 73 25.63 -22.23 0.07
N ALA A 74 25.27 -23.20 0.91
CA ALA A 74 23.89 -23.71 1.03
C ALA A 74 22.94 -22.67 1.64
N LEU A 75 23.38 -21.89 2.62
CA LEU A 75 22.58 -20.80 3.22
C LEU A 75 22.36 -19.65 2.23
N ILE A 76 23.40 -19.21 1.53
CA ILE A 76 23.30 -18.12 0.54
C ILE A 76 22.40 -18.55 -0.63
N SER A 77 22.56 -19.76 -1.16
CA SER A 77 21.67 -20.27 -2.22
C SER A 77 20.23 -20.45 -1.76
N GLY A 78 20.00 -20.91 -0.53
CA GLY A 78 18.68 -21.00 0.07
C GLY A 78 17.99 -19.64 0.26
N ILE A 79 18.74 -18.64 0.72
CA ILE A 79 18.24 -17.25 0.88
C ILE A 79 17.92 -16.64 -0.50
N ILE A 80 18.77 -16.84 -1.50
CA ILE A 80 18.52 -16.33 -2.87
C ILE A 80 17.28 -16.99 -3.48
N LEU A 81 17.12 -18.31 -3.31
CA LEU A 81 15.92 -19.03 -3.77
C LEU A 81 14.66 -18.53 -3.05
N ALA A 82 14.71 -18.36 -1.73
CA ALA A 82 13.61 -17.82 -0.95
C ALA A 82 13.25 -16.39 -1.37
N CYS A 83 14.24 -15.52 -1.58
CA CYS A 83 14.05 -14.16 -2.08
C CYS A 83 13.42 -14.17 -3.49
N CYS A 84 13.87 -15.04 -4.39
CA CYS A 84 13.31 -15.18 -5.73
C CYS A 84 11.85 -15.65 -5.68
N LEU A 85 11.54 -16.63 -4.82
CA LEU A 85 10.19 -17.17 -4.66
C LEU A 85 9.24 -16.14 -4.03
N LEU A 86 9.69 -15.40 -3.02
CA LEU A 86 8.94 -14.28 -2.43
C LEU A 86 8.73 -13.13 -3.42
N PHE A 87 9.71 -12.85 -4.29
CA PHE A 87 9.58 -11.86 -5.35
C PHE A 87 8.53 -12.26 -6.39
N LEU A 88 8.56 -13.52 -6.85
CA LEU A 88 7.53 -14.06 -7.75
C LEU A 88 6.14 -14.05 -7.11
N LEU A 89 6.04 -14.42 -5.83
CA LEU A 89 4.80 -14.33 -5.06
C LEU A 89 4.31 -12.87 -4.99
N GLY A 90 5.20 -11.92 -4.74
CA GLY A 90 4.89 -10.49 -4.71
C GLY A 90 4.34 -9.98 -6.04
N ILE A 91 4.93 -10.43 -7.17
CA ILE A 91 4.40 -10.13 -8.51
C ILE A 91 2.99 -10.71 -8.68
N LEU A 92 2.78 -11.97 -8.32
CA LEU A 92 1.48 -12.63 -8.43
C LEU A 92 0.41 -11.90 -7.60
N ILE A 93 0.70 -11.59 -6.34
CA ILE A 93 -0.20 -10.85 -5.44
C ILE A 93 -0.53 -9.48 -6.05
N THR A 94 0.47 -8.81 -6.60
CA THR A 94 0.30 -7.51 -7.26
C THR A 94 -0.66 -7.61 -8.45
N ILE A 95 -0.51 -8.62 -9.31
CA ILE A 95 -1.40 -8.85 -10.45
C ILE A 95 -2.84 -9.11 -9.95
N VAL A 96 -3.02 -9.99 -8.97
CA VAL A 96 -4.34 -10.30 -8.41
C VAL A 96 -4.99 -9.06 -7.79
N ARG A 97 -4.21 -8.20 -7.11
CA ARG A 97 -4.67 -6.92 -6.56
C ARG A 97 -5.32 -6.05 -7.65
N TYR A 98 -4.66 -5.90 -8.80
CA TYR A 98 -5.16 -5.08 -9.90
C TYR A 98 -6.40 -5.67 -10.56
N VAL A 99 -6.45 -7.00 -10.71
CA VAL A 99 -7.64 -7.69 -11.25
C VAL A 99 -8.85 -7.46 -10.34
N ILE A 100 -8.68 -7.60 -9.02
CA ILE A 100 -9.75 -7.36 -8.06
C ILE A 100 -10.18 -5.89 -8.09
N GLN A 101 -9.23 -4.96 -8.09
CA GLN A 101 -9.50 -3.53 -8.12
C GLN A 101 -10.32 -3.13 -9.36
N ALA A 102 -9.89 -3.57 -10.55
CA ALA A 102 -10.61 -3.31 -11.79
C ALA A 102 -12.00 -3.97 -11.81
N GLY A 103 -12.11 -5.19 -11.27
CA GLY A 103 -13.38 -5.90 -11.13
C GLY A 103 -14.37 -5.16 -10.22
N VAL A 104 -13.89 -4.65 -9.08
CA VAL A 104 -14.71 -3.86 -8.13
C VAL A 104 -15.21 -2.59 -8.80
N TYR A 105 -14.33 -1.81 -9.44
CA TYR A 105 -14.72 -0.57 -10.12
C TYR A 105 -15.78 -0.80 -11.19
N ARG A 106 -15.62 -1.81 -12.04
CA ARG A 106 -16.61 -2.15 -13.08
C ARG A 106 -17.93 -2.65 -12.50
N SER A 107 -17.88 -3.49 -11.45
CA SER A 107 -19.09 -4.00 -10.80
C SER A 107 -19.90 -2.89 -10.09
N LEU A 108 -19.22 -1.89 -9.52
CA LEU A 108 -19.86 -0.72 -8.93
C LEU A 108 -20.48 0.18 -10.01
N ALA A 109 -19.78 0.40 -11.12
CA ALA A 109 -20.33 1.15 -12.25
C ALA A 109 -21.56 0.46 -12.87
N GLN A 110 -21.55 -0.87 -13.00
CA GLN A 110 -22.72 -1.65 -13.49
C GLN A 110 -23.91 -1.57 -12.52
N LEU A 111 -23.66 -1.56 -11.21
CA LEU A 111 -24.72 -1.37 -10.22
C LEU A 111 -25.34 0.04 -10.32
N GLU A 112 -24.50 1.06 -10.49
CA GLU A 112 -24.94 2.46 -10.54
C GLU A 112 -25.66 2.81 -11.86
N LEU A 113 -25.16 2.32 -13.00
CA LEU A 113 -25.71 2.64 -14.32
C LEU A 113 -26.83 1.69 -14.78
N GLN A 114 -26.73 0.40 -14.44
CA GLN A 114 -27.61 -0.64 -14.98
C GLN A 114 -28.47 -1.33 -13.90
N GLY A 115 -28.27 -1.00 -12.62
CA GLY A 115 -29.00 -1.63 -11.50
C GLY A 115 -28.67 -3.11 -11.31
N VAL A 116 -27.62 -3.63 -11.94
CA VAL A 116 -27.26 -5.06 -11.89
C VAL A 116 -26.56 -5.35 -10.57
N ALA A 117 -27.07 -6.33 -9.82
CA ALA A 117 -26.49 -6.71 -8.53
C ALA A 117 -25.04 -7.24 -8.69
N PRO A 118 -24.07 -6.73 -7.90
CA PRO A 118 -22.69 -7.19 -7.99
C PRO A 118 -22.58 -8.64 -7.53
N THR A 119 -21.86 -9.46 -8.32
CA THR A 119 -21.55 -10.85 -7.98
C THR A 119 -20.03 -11.06 -7.96
N VAL A 120 -19.53 -11.89 -7.05
CA VAL A 120 -18.08 -12.14 -6.90
C VAL A 120 -17.49 -12.72 -8.19
N ARG A 121 -18.15 -13.74 -8.76
CA ARG A 121 -17.72 -14.35 -10.03
C ARG A 121 -17.80 -13.38 -11.21
N GLY A 122 -18.82 -12.51 -11.22
CA GLY A 122 -18.96 -11.44 -12.21
C GLY A 122 -17.79 -10.47 -12.14
N ALA A 123 -17.48 -9.94 -10.95
CA ALA A 123 -16.38 -9.00 -10.74
C ALA A 123 -15.01 -9.58 -11.11
N PHE A 124 -14.74 -10.87 -10.81
CA PHE A 124 -13.49 -11.52 -11.23
C PHE A 124 -13.39 -11.69 -12.75
N ARG A 125 -14.47 -12.13 -13.40
CA ARG A 125 -14.51 -12.24 -14.87
C ARG A 125 -14.34 -10.88 -15.54
N GLU A 126 -14.99 -9.87 -14.99
CA GLU A 126 -14.95 -8.51 -15.49
C GLU A 126 -13.57 -7.86 -15.25
N GLY A 127 -12.89 -8.22 -14.16
CA GLY A 127 -11.52 -7.80 -13.88
C GLY A 127 -10.49 -8.44 -14.81
N TRP A 128 -10.72 -9.67 -15.29
CA TRP A 128 -9.83 -10.41 -16.18
C TRP A 128 -10.06 -10.07 -17.67
N HIS A 129 -9.79 -8.82 -18.05
CA HIS A 129 -9.87 -8.36 -19.44
C HIS A 129 -8.53 -7.81 -19.93
N ARG A 130 -8.24 -7.90 -21.24
CA ARG A 130 -7.01 -7.33 -21.85
C ARG A 130 -6.80 -5.84 -21.51
N ARG A 131 -7.89 -5.14 -21.26
CA ARG A 131 -7.94 -3.72 -20.87
C ARG A 131 -7.41 -3.47 -19.46
N THR A 132 -7.55 -4.43 -18.55
CA THR A 132 -6.96 -4.37 -17.19
C THR A 132 -5.43 -4.43 -17.24
N TRP A 133 -4.85 -5.10 -18.25
CA TRP A 133 -3.40 -5.12 -18.46
C TRP A 133 -2.83 -3.73 -18.79
N ARG A 134 -3.59 -2.89 -19.48
CA ARG A 134 -3.20 -1.48 -19.72
C ARG A 134 -3.09 -0.72 -18.40
N MET A 135 -4.02 -0.91 -17.46
CA MET A 135 -3.95 -0.26 -16.14
C MET A 135 -2.74 -0.73 -15.35
N PHE A 136 -2.41 -2.02 -15.41
CA PHE A 136 -1.22 -2.55 -14.76
C PHE A 136 0.06 -1.89 -15.30
N LEU A 137 0.21 -1.81 -16.63
CA LEU A 137 1.35 -1.12 -17.25
C LEU A 137 1.38 0.38 -16.91
N GLN A 138 0.22 1.02 -16.85
CA GLN A 138 0.12 2.44 -16.47
C GLN A 138 0.54 2.67 -15.02
N ASN A 139 0.09 1.82 -14.10
CA ASN A 139 0.45 1.95 -12.68
C ASN A 139 1.91 1.58 -12.42
N LEU A 140 2.46 0.64 -13.19
CA LEU A 140 3.89 0.33 -13.19
C LEU A 140 4.71 1.55 -13.67
N LEU A 141 4.26 2.23 -14.73
CA LEU A 141 4.94 3.43 -15.23
C LEU A 141 4.88 4.58 -14.22
N VAL A 142 3.73 4.83 -13.59
CA VAL A 142 3.61 5.82 -12.50
C VAL A 142 4.55 5.45 -11.35
N PHE A 143 4.58 4.18 -10.94
CA PHE A 143 5.46 3.71 -9.87
C PHE A 143 6.94 3.91 -10.22
N ILE A 144 7.37 3.56 -11.44
CA ILE A 144 8.75 3.76 -11.90
C ILE A 144 9.11 5.24 -11.92
N VAL A 145 8.23 6.11 -12.44
CA VAL A 145 8.48 7.55 -12.49
C VAL A 145 8.57 8.14 -11.08
N THR A 146 7.62 7.81 -10.19
CA THR A 146 7.65 8.26 -8.79
C THR A 146 8.90 7.75 -8.07
N PHE A 147 9.26 6.49 -8.26
CA PHE A 147 10.47 5.90 -7.67
C PHE A 147 11.74 6.57 -8.18
N ALA A 148 11.83 6.82 -9.50
CA ALA A 148 12.96 7.52 -10.09
C ALA A 148 13.10 8.95 -9.57
N VAL A 149 11.98 9.69 -9.45
CA VAL A 149 11.95 11.02 -8.85
C VAL A 149 12.45 10.98 -7.40
N LEU A 150 11.95 10.05 -6.59
CA LEU A 150 12.39 9.86 -5.20
C LEU A 150 13.87 9.47 -5.08
N LEU A 151 14.39 8.64 -6.00
CA LEU A 151 15.80 8.25 -6.02
C LEU A 151 16.69 9.43 -6.39
N LEU A 152 16.35 10.18 -7.44
CA LEU A 152 17.05 11.42 -7.81
C LEU A 152 17.05 12.40 -6.63
N LEU A 153 15.94 12.47 -5.90
CA LEU A 153 15.80 13.26 -4.68
C LEU A 153 16.76 12.84 -3.57
N ALA A 154 16.81 11.54 -3.29
CA ALA A 154 17.70 10.98 -2.29
C ALA A 154 19.15 11.28 -2.64
N LEU A 155 19.52 11.23 -3.92
CA LEU A 155 20.84 11.62 -4.41
C LEU A 155 21.13 13.12 -4.23
N VAL A 156 20.16 13.99 -4.57
CA VAL A 156 20.29 15.45 -4.41
C VAL A 156 20.40 15.86 -2.93
N VAL A 157 19.71 15.17 -2.03
CA VAL A 157 19.80 15.42 -0.58
C VAL A 157 21.06 14.80 0.04
N ALA A 158 21.50 13.63 -0.45
CA ALA A 158 22.73 12.99 0.01
C ALA A 158 23.99 13.74 -0.44
N GLY A 159 23.97 14.38 -1.61
CA GLY A 159 25.12 15.12 -2.17
C GLY A 159 25.69 16.19 -1.22
N PRO A 160 24.89 17.13 -0.70
CA PRO A 160 25.34 18.12 0.28
C PRO A 160 25.84 17.51 1.59
N VAL A 161 25.20 16.44 2.08
CA VAL A 161 25.59 15.75 3.32
C VAL A 161 26.98 15.10 3.19
N ILE A 162 27.32 14.56 2.01
CA ILE A 162 28.61 13.94 1.72
C ILE A 162 29.71 14.99 1.46
N LEU A 163 29.37 16.16 0.93
CA LEU A 163 30.34 17.26 0.69
C LEU A 163 30.65 18.07 1.96
N LEU A 164 29.69 18.19 2.88
CA LEU A 164 29.87 18.90 4.14
C LEU A 164 30.69 18.12 5.18
N SER A 165 30.87 16.80 5.01
CA SER A 165 31.71 16.00 5.91
C SER A 165 33.23 16.19 5.70
N GLN A 166 33.63 17.09 4.81
CA GLN A 166 35.05 17.31 4.44
C GLN A 166 35.56 18.74 4.70
N SER A 167 34.78 19.65 5.30
CA SER A 167 35.21 21.05 5.56
C SER A 167 34.83 21.55 6.96
N GLY A 168 35.65 22.46 7.52
CA GLY A 168 35.74 22.79 8.95
C GLY A 168 34.51 23.39 9.67
N ASP A 169 34.66 23.62 10.98
CA ASP A 169 33.61 23.85 12.00
C ASP A 169 32.53 24.91 11.70
N VAL A 170 32.82 25.91 10.87
CA VAL A 170 31.87 27.01 10.58
C VAL A 170 31.05 26.75 9.30
N ALA A 171 31.60 25.97 8.37
CA ALA A 171 30.92 25.56 7.14
C ALA A 171 29.89 24.45 7.40
N SER A 172 30.13 23.61 8.41
CA SER A 172 29.24 22.53 8.82
C SER A 172 27.93 23.05 9.43
N ALA A 173 27.96 24.07 10.28
CA ALA A 173 26.76 24.63 10.91
C ALA A 173 25.82 25.33 9.91
N LEU A 174 26.37 26.12 8.98
CA LEU A 174 25.59 26.76 7.91
C LEU A 174 25.06 25.74 6.89
N GLY A 175 25.87 24.71 6.56
CA GLY A 175 25.47 23.63 5.66
C GLY A 175 24.32 22.80 6.21
N ILE A 176 24.36 22.43 7.50
CA ILE A 176 23.26 21.71 8.17
C ILE A 176 21.99 22.55 8.16
N GLY A 177 22.08 23.85 8.47
CA GLY A 177 20.93 24.77 8.44
C GLY A 177 20.26 24.84 7.06
N PHE A 178 21.06 24.98 6.00
CA PHE A 178 20.56 24.99 4.62
C PHE A 178 20.00 23.64 4.18
N SER A 179 20.63 22.52 4.56
CA SER A 179 20.12 21.17 4.27
C SER A 179 18.78 20.89 4.96
N ILE A 180 18.61 21.34 6.21
CA ILE A 180 17.34 21.19 6.93
C ILE A 180 16.25 22.06 6.30
N LEU A 181 16.55 23.34 5.98
CA LEU A 181 15.57 24.24 5.39
C LEU A 181 15.16 23.78 3.98
N PHE A 182 16.13 23.40 3.14
CA PHE A 182 15.88 22.87 1.81
C PHE A 182 15.13 21.54 1.88
N GLY A 183 15.53 20.64 2.79
CA GLY A 183 14.84 19.38 3.04
C GLY A 183 13.39 19.58 3.50
N LEU A 184 13.13 20.54 4.38
CA LEU A 184 11.79 20.87 4.87
C LEU A 184 10.90 21.48 3.77
N CYS A 185 11.39 22.50 3.05
CA CYS A 185 10.68 23.10 1.93
C CYS A 185 10.35 22.04 0.86
N TRP A 186 11.30 21.16 0.58
CA TRP A 186 11.12 20.09 -0.38
C TRP A 186 10.13 19.01 0.10
N PHE A 187 10.20 18.63 1.38
CA PHE A 187 9.24 17.72 1.99
C PHE A 187 7.81 18.28 1.90
N LEU A 188 7.62 19.58 2.14
CA LEU A 188 6.33 20.24 1.95
C LEU A 188 5.86 20.20 0.50
N LEU A 189 6.75 20.46 -0.46
CA LEU A 189 6.41 20.36 -1.89
C LEU A 189 5.99 18.95 -2.28
N LEU A 190 6.70 17.92 -1.80
CA LEU A 190 6.32 16.53 -2.01
C LEU A 190 4.97 16.22 -1.37
N ALA A 191 4.73 16.66 -0.13
CA ALA A 191 3.45 16.45 0.54
C ALA A 191 2.30 17.03 -0.29
N VAL A 192 2.45 18.26 -0.79
CA VAL A 192 1.46 18.87 -1.70
C VAL A 192 1.30 18.07 -2.98
N ALA A 193 2.41 17.67 -3.63
CA ALA A 193 2.37 16.87 -4.84
C ALA A 193 1.67 15.51 -4.63
N PHE A 194 1.94 14.83 -3.52
CA PHE A 194 1.28 13.57 -3.16
C PHE A 194 -0.20 13.75 -2.89
N ILE A 195 -0.62 14.85 -2.24
CA ILE A 195 -2.04 15.17 -2.05
C ILE A 195 -2.71 15.39 -3.41
N VAL A 196 -2.12 16.22 -4.26
CA VAL A 196 -2.69 16.53 -5.59
C VAL A 196 -2.76 15.27 -6.45
N ILE A 197 -1.68 14.50 -6.55
CA ILE A 197 -1.65 13.22 -7.28
C ILE A 197 -2.65 12.24 -6.67
N GLY A 198 -2.77 12.18 -5.34
CA GLY A 198 -3.73 11.34 -4.64
C GLY A 198 -5.17 11.66 -5.03
N VAL A 199 -5.54 12.94 -5.06
CA VAL A 199 -6.86 13.40 -5.52
C VAL A 199 -7.05 13.10 -7.00
N LEU A 200 -6.11 13.48 -7.85
CA LEU A 200 -6.19 13.26 -9.29
C LEU A 200 -6.28 11.77 -9.64
N SER A 201 -5.64 10.94 -8.82
CA SER A 201 -5.60 9.50 -9.02
C SER A 201 -6.95 8.82 -8.84
N GLN A 202 -7.83 9.40 -8.02
CA GLN A 202 -9.20 8.94 -7.91
C GLN A 202 -9.94 9.06 -9.25
N PHE A 203 -9.68 10.11 -10.02
CA PHE A 203 -10.40 10.37 -11.27
C PHE A 203 -9.77 9.68 -12.47
N TRP A 204 -8.43 9.71 -12.60
CA TRP A 204 -7.77 9.17 -13.80
C TRP A 204 -7.92 7.65 -13.96
N TRP A 205 -8.12 6.92 -12.86
CA TRP A 205 -8.20 5.46 -12.86
C TRP A 205 -9.61 5.09 -13.29
N ARG A 206 -10.62 5.84 -12.84
CA ARG A 206 -12.00 5.69 -13.27
C ARG A 206 -12.14 6.01 -14.75
N ALA A 207 -11.55 7.10 -15.25
CA ALA A 207 -11.51 7.40 -16.68
C ALA A 207 -10.80 6.31 -17.51
N ALA A 208 -9.66 5.78 -17.03
CA ALA A 208 -8.97 4.69 -17.73
C ALA A 208 -9.76 3.35 -17.69
N VAL A 209 -10.47 3.07 -16.59
CA VAL A 209 -11.22 1.83 -16.40
C VAL A 209 -12.54 1.84 -17.13
N ILE A 210 -13.33 2.89 -16.91
CA ILE A 210 -14.71 3.02 -17.35
C ILE A 210 -14.75 3.47 -18.82
N ASP A 211 -13.90 4.44 -19.20
CA ASP A 211 -13.99 5.10 -20.53
C ASP A 211 -12.93 4.62 -21.56
N ASP A 212 -12.07 3.66 -21.23
CA ASP A 212 -11.00 3.08 -22.09
C ASP A 212 -9.91 4.04 -22.51
N GLN A 213 -9.84 5.19 -21.85
CA GLN A 213 -8.91 6.22 -22.23
C GLN A 213 -7.46 5.78 -22.00
N GLY A 214 -6.58 6.14 -22.94
CA GLY A 214 -5.13 6.03 -22.72
C GLY A 214 -4.69 6.90 -21.55
N PHE A 215 -3.61 6.52 -20.86
CA PHE A 215 -3.11 7.19 -19.64
C PHE A 215 -3.05 8.71 -19.74
N VAL A 216 -2.47 9.22 -20.83
CA VAL A 216 -2.29 10.66 -21.04
C VAL A 216 -3.64 11.36 -21.19
N THR A 217 -4.58 10.75 -21.91
CA THR A 217 -5.94 11.28 -22.08
C THR A 217 -6.72 11.23 -20.77
N ALA A 218 -6.63 10.12 -20.03
CA ALA A 218 -7.26 9.96 -18.72
C ALA A 218 -6.73 10.98 -17.70
N MET A 219 -5.42 11.27 -17.72
CA MET A 219 -4.81 12.30 -16.87
C MET A 219 -5.26 13.72 -17.25
N ARG A 220 -5.36 14.03 -18.55
CA ARG A 220 -5.89 15.31 -19.03
C ARG A 220 -7.37 15.49 -18.66
N SER A 221 -8.16 14.44 -18.80
CA SER A 221 -9.58 14.43 -18.42
C SER A 221 -9.75 14.64 -16.91
N ALA A 222 -9.01 13.90 -16.09
CA ALA A 222 -9.01 14.07 -14.63
C ALA A 222 -8.59 15.50 -14.22
N TRP A 223 -7.56 16.06 -14.85
CA TRP A 223 -7.14 17.45 -14.61
C TRP A 223 -8.21 18.47 -15.01
N GLY A 224 -8.87 18.26 -16.16
CA GLY A 224 -10.00 19.08 -16.59
C GLY A 224 -11.14 19.07 -15.59
N LEU A 225 -11.55 17.88 -15.13
CA LEU A 225 -12.64 17.72 -14.15
C LEU A 225 -12.36 18.47 -12.84
N VAL A 226 -11.15 18.35 -12.30
CA VAL A 226 -10.75 19.05 -11.07
C VAL A 226 -10.67 20.56 -11.29
N LYS A 227 -10.10 21.00 -12.41
CA LYS A 227 -9.98 22.43 -12.73
C LYS A 227 -11.34 23.11 -12.90
N HIS A 228 -12.32 22.41 -13.46
CA HIS A 228 -13.68 22.93 -13.66
C HIS A 228 -14.55 22.86 -12.40
N ASN A 229 -14.25 21.98 -11.43
CA ASN A 229 -15.02 21.84 -10.19
C ASN A 229 -14.12 21.74 -8.94
N PRO A 230 -13.25 22.73 -8.67
CA PRO A 230 -12.26 22.62 -7.60
C PRO A 230 -12.91 22.57 -6.22
N THR A 231 -14.00 23.32 -6.02
CA THR A 231 -14.71 23.38 -4.74
C THR A 231 -15.39 22.06 -4.41
N ASP A 232 -16.16 21.48 -5.33
CA ASP A 232 -16.85 20.21 -5.07
C ASP A 232 -15.84 19.06 -4.84
N VAL A 233 -14.73 19.03 -5.59
CA VAL A 233 -13.64 18.05 -5.38
C VAL A 233 -12.95 18.26 -4.02
N LEU A 234 -12.64 19.50 -3.65
CA LEU A 234 -12.00 19.82 -2.37
C LEU A 234 -12.91 19.48 -1.19
N VAL A 235 -14.20 19.79 -1.27
CA VAL A 235 -15.19 19.47 -0.23
C VAL A 235 -15.32 17.96 -0.09
N MET A 236 -15.47 17.22 -1.18
CA MET A 236 -15.54 15.75 -1.13
C MET A 236 -14.25 15.14 -0.56
N TRP A 237 -13.09 15.64 -0.97
CA TRP A 237 -11.80 15.20 -0.43
C TRP A 237 -11.70 15.46 1.08
N LEU A 238 -12.11 16.65 1.54
CA LEU A 238 -12.07 17.01 2.96
C LEU A 238 -13.04 16.16 3.79
N LEU A 239 -14.23 15.87 3.26
CA LEU A 239 -15.19 14.95 3.88
C LEU A 239 -14.62 13.54 3.99
N MET A 240 -14.02 13.01 2.92
CA MET A 240 -13.39 11.69 2.92
C MET A 240 -12.19 11.62 3.85
N LEU A 241 -11.40 12.69 3.96
CA LEU A 241 -10.33 12.81 4.93
C LEU A 241 -10.89 12.77 6.36
N GLY A 242 -11.94 13.54 6.65
CA GLY A 242 -12.61 13.52 7.95
C GLY A 242 -13.17 12.15 8.32
N ILE A 243 -13.81 11.46 7.37
CA ILE A 243 -14.33 10.09 7.55
C ILE A 243 -13.17 9.11 7.77
N GLY A 244 -12.06 9.26 7.05
CA GLY A 244 -10.87 8.43 7.23
C GLY A 244 -10.25 8.60 8.61
N ILE A 245 -10.15 9.83 9.12
CA ILE A 245 -9.68 10.11 10.48
C ILE A 245 -10.64 9.50 11.51
N LEU A 246 -11.95 9.69 11.34
CA LEU A 246 -12.96 9.13 12.23
C LEU A 246 -12.88 7.59 12.24
N PHE A 247 -12.76 6.97 11.08
CA PHE A 247 -12.61 5.52 10.94
C PHE A 247 -11.34 5.01 11.61
N ALA A 248 -10.21 5.70 11.43
CA ALA A 248 -8.97 5.38 12.13
C ALA A 248 -9.12 5.49 13.65
N LEU A 249 -9.76 6.57 14.14
CA LEU A 249 -10.00 6.79 15.56
C LEU A 249 -10.89 5.69 16.16
N VAL A 250 -11.95 5.29 15.45
CA VAL A 250 -12.85 4.19 15.85
C VAL A 250 -12.14 2.84 15.81
N LEU A 251 -11.19 2.65 14.89
CA LEU A 251 -10.41 1.42 14.80
C LEU A 251 -9.40 1.27 15.93
N ILE A 252 -8.92 2.35 16.57
CA ILE A 252 -7.96 2.25 17.69
C ILE A 252 -8.50 1.35 18.83
N PRO A 253 -9.68 1.61 19.44
CA PRO A 253 -10.19 0.76 20.50
C PRO A 253 -10.47 -0.67 20.03
N VAL A 254 -10.95 -0.85 18.79
CA VAL A 254 -11.18 -2.17 18.21
C VAL A 254 -9.86 -2.94 18.05
N ALA A 255 -8.83 -2.29 17.54
CA ALA A 255 -7.50 -2.86 17.37
C ALA A 255 -6.84 -3.17 18.73
N LEU A 256 -7.03 -2.32 19.74
CA LEU A 256 -6.56 -2.59 21.10
C LEU A 256 -7.25 -3.81 21.72
N LEU A 257 -8.57 -3.90 21.59
CA LEU A 257 -9.34 -5.06 22.08
C LEU A 257 -8.94 -6.35 21.36
N LEU A 258 -8.88 -6.33 20.03
CA LEU A 258 -8.43 -7.48 19.24
C LEU A 258 -6.97 -7.82 19.51
N GLY A 259 -6.11 -6.82 19.71
CA GLY A 259 -4.70 -6.99 20.06
C GLY A 259 -4.54 -7.66 21.41
N LEU A 260 -5.30 -7.24 22.41
CA LEU A 260 -5.30 -7.86 23.75
C LEU A 260 -5.85 -9.29 23.70
N LEU A 261 -6.93 -9.52 22.95
CA LEU A 261 -7.47 -10.86 22.72
C LEU A 261 -6.43 -11.75 22.02
N THR A 262 -5.74 -11.21 21.03
CA THR A 262 -4.67 -11.93 20.31
C THR A 262 -3.48 -12.22 21.20
N ALA A 263 -3.07 -11.28 22.06
CA ALA A 263 -2.01 -11.52 23.04
C ALA A 263 -2.43 -12.62 24.04
N ALA A 264 -3.69 -12.67 24.45
CA ALA A 264 -4.20 -13.72 25.33
C ALA A 264 -4.28 -15.09 24.64
N VAL A 265 -4.81 -15.15 23.41
CA VAL A 265 -5.11 -16.42 22.70
C VAL A 265 -3.91 -16.96 21.91
N ALA A 266 -3.11 -16.09 21.30
CA ALA A 266 -1.89 -16.47 20.57
C ALA A 266 -0.65 -16.41 21.48
N GLY A 267 -0.50 -15.32 22.24
CA GLY A 267 0.67 -15.08 23.08
C GLY A 267 0.71 -15.95 24.34
N GLY A 268 -0.42 -16.10 25.04
CA GLY A 268 -0.50 -16.91 26.27
C GLY A 268 -0.09 -18.38 26.03
N PRO A 269 -0.78 -19.13 25.15
CA PRO A 269 -0.39 -20.49 24.80
C PRO A 269 0.97 -20.56 24.10
N GLY A 270 1.31 -19.57 23.26
CA GLY A 270 2.63 -19.49 22.62
C GLY A 270 3.78 -19.42 23.63
N TYR A 271 3.61 -18.67 24.72
CA TYR A 271 4.57 -18.58 25.81
C TYR A 271 4.71 -19.89 26.59
N LEU A 272 3.59 -20.59 26.83
CA LEU A 272 3.61 -21.91 27.47
C LEU A 272 4.32 -22.95 26.60
N ILE A 273 4.09 -22.94 25.28
CA ILE A 273 4.79 -23.81 24.31
C ILE A 273 6.29 -23.51 24.29
N TYR A 274 6.67 -22.22 24.38
CA TYR A 274 8.06 -21.82 24.48
C TYR A 274 8.72 -22.38 25.74
N GLN A 275 8.08 -22.25 26.91
CA GLN A 275 8.61 -22.81 28.15
C GLN A 275 8.72 -24.34 28.12
N ALA A 276 7.77 -25.03 27.49
CA ALA A 276 7.77 -26.49 27.41
C ALA A 276 8.81 -27.05 26.42
N THR A 277 9.07 -26.33 25.32
CA THR A 277 9.90 -26.84 24.20
C THR A 277 11.27 -26.16 24.12
N GLU A 278 11.50 -25.08 24.88
CA GLU A 278 12.66 -24.16 24.81
C GLU A 278 12.96 -23.63 23.39
N SER A 279 11.98 -23.73 22.49
CA SER A 279 12.15 -23.44 21.07
C SER A 279 11.21 -22.32 20.64
N ILE A 280 11.79 -21.23 20.14
CA ILE A 280 11.07 -20.12 19.52
C ILE A 280 10.27 -20.59 18.29
N GLY A 281 10.75 -21.61 17.57
CA GLY A 281 10.11 -22.11 16.36
C GLY A 281 8.69 -22.62 16.60
N TRP A 282 8.50 -23.43 17.64
CA TRP A 282 7.18 -23.99 17.98
C TRP A 282 6.22 -22.94 18.55
N ALA A 283 6.75 -21.99 19.32
CA ALA A 283 5.96 -20.86 19.81
C ALA A 283 5.45 -19.97 18.66
N LEU A 284 6.29 -19.71 17.65
CA LEU A 284 5.90 -18.97 16.45
C LEU A 284 4.97 -19.77 15.54
N ALA A 285 5.17 -21.09 15.44
CA ALA A 285 4.31 -21.97 14.65
C ALA A 285 2.85 -21.96 15.15
N TRP A 286 2.63 -21.75 16.44
CA TRP A 286 1.31 -21.49 17.00
C TRP A 286 0.90 -20.01 16.91
N GLY A 287 1.77 -19.13 17.37
CA GLY A 287 1.46 -17.71 17.54
C GLY A 287 1.14 -16.99 16.24
N ILE A 288 1.84 -17.31 15.14
CA ILE A 288 1.64 -16.64 13.86
C ILE A 288 0.27 -16.99 13.23
N PRO A 289 -0.10 -18.28 13.04
CA PRO A 289 -1.41 -18.61 12.45
C PRO A 289 -2.58 -18.12 13.31
N VAL A 290 -2.49 -18.30 14.63
CA VAL A 290 -3.56 -17.87 15.55
C VAL A 290 -3.65 -16.36 15.61
N GLY A 291 -2.52 -15.65 15.64
CA GLY A 291 -2.49 -14.20 15.59
C GLY A 291 -3.04 -13.64 14.29
N LEU A 292 -2.70 -14.25 13.16
CA LEU A 292 -3.24 -13.87 11.85
C LEU A 292 -4.75 -14.11 11.76
N LEU A 293 -5.26 -15.20 12.33
CA LEU A 293 -6.68 -15.50 12.31
C LEU A 293 -7.47 -14.57 13.24
N VAL A 294 -6.97 -14.31 14.44
CA VAL A 294 -7.68 -13.55 15.48
C VAL A 294 -7.57 -12.04 15.28
N PHE A 295 -6.41 -11.53 14.85
CA PHE A 295 -6.20 -10.11 14.58
C PHE A 295 -6.28 -9.78 13.09
N GLY A 296 -5.52 -10.51 12.28
CA GLY A 296 -5.33 -10.22 10.86
C GLY A 296 -6.64 -10.28 10.08
N VAL A 297 -7.36 -11.41 10.15
CA VAL A 297 -8.59 -11.61 9.37
C VAL A 297 -9.65 -10.54 9.68
N PRO A 298 -10.00 -10.24 10.96
CA PRO A 298 -10.94 -9.16 11.26
C PRO A 298 -10.47 -7.79 10.79
N MET A 299 -9.19 -7.45 10.97
CA MET A 299 -8.65 -6.15 10.54
C MET A 299 -8.65 -5.99 9.02
N ILE A 300 -8.26 -7.05 8.29
CA ILE A 300 -8.32 -7.09 6.83
C ILE A 300 -9.77 -6.93 6.35
N PHE A 301 -10.72 -7.58 7.00
CA PHE A 301 -12.13 -7.48 6.66
C PHE A 301 -12.68 -6.05 6.84
N VAL A 302 -12.42 -5.43 8.00
CA VAL A 302 -12.88 -4.06 8.27
C VAL A 302 -12.21 -3.06 7.33
N SER A 303 -10.91 -3.22 7.05
CA SER A 303 -10.22 -2.42 6.04
C SER A 303 -10.80 -2.60 4.64
N GLY A 304 -11.17 -3.82 4.27
CA GLY A 304 -11.79 -4.13 2.98
C GLY A 304 -13.14 -3.45 2.80
N LEU A 305 -13.96 -3.39 3.85
CA LEU A 305 -15.23 -2.67 3.86
C LEU A 305 -15.04 -1.16 3.63
N TYR A 306 -14.07 -0.56 4.34
CA TYR A 306 -13.74 0.86 4.15
C TYR A 306 -13.27 1.16 2.72
N LEU A 307 -12.49 0.26 2.13
CA LEU A 307 -12.03 0.35 0.75
C LEU A 307 -13.18 0.40 -0.27
N ILE A 308 -14.19 -0.45 -0.10
CA ILE A 308 -15.37 -0.47 -0.98
C ILE A 308 -16.16 0.82 -0.81
N PHE A 309 -16.43 1.22 0.44
CA PHE A 309 -17.15 2.45 0.74
C PHE A 309 -16.45 3.65 0.10
N HIS A 310 -15.14 3.78 0.34
CA HIS A 310 -14.31 4.82 -0.26
C HIS A 310 -14.38 4.77 -1.79
N SER A 311 -14.24 3.58 -2.38
CA SER A 311 -14.35 3.39 -3.83
C SER A 311 -15.71 3.83 -4.39
N SER A 312 -16.81 3.51 -3.71
CA SER A 312 -18.17 3.84 -4.15
C SER A 312 -18.45 5.35 -4.08
N VAL A 313 -18.02 6.04 -3.01
CA VAL A 313 -18.17 7.50 -2.89
C VAL A 313 -17.53 8.22 -4.07
N TRP A 314 -16.28 7.88 -4.37
CA TRP A 314 -15.55 8.50 -5.47
C TRP A 314 -16.08 8.08 -6.85
N ASN A 315 -16.73 6.91 -6.98
CA ASN A 315 -17.37 6.50 -8.22
C ASN A 315 -18.60 7.36 -8.53
N GLN A 316 -19.48 7.52 -7.53
CA GLN A 316 -20.65 8.39 -7.64
C GLN A 316 -20.26 9.85 -7.88
N MET A 317 -19.22 10.33 -7.19
CA MET A 317 -18.70 11.68 -7.40
C MET A 317 -18.20 11.90 -8.83
N TYR A 318 -17.47 10.91 -9.37
CA TYR A 318 -16.98 10.98 -10.75
C TYR A 318 -18.14 11.06 -11.76
N HIS A 319 -19.14 10.18 -11.66
CA HIS A 319 -20.30 10.20 -12.56
C HIS A 319 -21.08 11.52 -12.45
N ALA A 320 -21.32 12.02 -11.24
CA ALA A 320 -22.04 13.27 -11.03
C ALA A 320 -21.27 14.49 -11.62
N LEU A 321 -19.93 14.47 -11.57
CA LEU A 321 -19.10 15.53 -12.16
C LEU A 321 -19.07 15.46 -13.69
N VAL A 322 -18.99 14.26 -14.26
CA VAL A 322 -19.04 14.04 -15.71
C VAL A 322 -20.39 14.50 -16.27
N GLU A 323 -21.51 14.10 -15.65
CA GLU A 323 -22.85 14.52 -16.05
C GLU A 323 -23.01 16.05 -16.04
N ARG A 324 -22.47 16.71 -15.01
CA ARG A 324 -22.57 18.18 -14.87
C ARG A 324 -21.71 18.95 -15.86
N THR A 325 -20.54 18.43 -16.21
CA THR A 325 -19.60 19.13 -17.11
C THR A 325 -19.85 18.86 -18.58
N GLY A 326 -20.67 17.85 -18.91
CA GLY A 326 -20.91 17.45 -20.31
C GLY A 326 -19.64 16.95 -21.01
N LEU A 327 -18.55 16.75 -20.27
CA LEU A 327 -17.32 16.11 -20.73
C LEU A 327 -17.56 14.60 -20.74
N ALA A 328 -18.54 14.16 -21.53
CA ALA A 328 -18.65 12.76 -21.87
C ALA A 328 -17.35 12.34 -22.57
N PRO A 329 -16.80 11.16 -22.26
CA PRO A 329 -15.72 10.60 -23.05
C PRO A 329 -16.21 10.45 -24.49
N GLU A 330 -15.58 11.15 -25.44
CA GLU A 330 -15.61 10.73 -26.83
C GLU A 330 -14.77 9.46 -27.03
#